data_AF-A0A087M093-F1
#
_entry.id   AF-A0A087M093-F1
#
_cell.length_a   1.000
_cell.length_b   1.000
_cell.length_c   1.000
_cell.angle_alpha   90.00
_cell.angle_beta   90.00
_cell.angle_gamma   90.00
#
_symmetry.space_group_name_H-M   'P 1'
#
loop_
_entity.id
_entity.type
_entity.pdbx_description
1 polymer ?
#
loop_
_entity_poly.entity_id
_entity_poly.type
_entity_poly.pdbx_seq_one_letter_code
_entity_poly.pdbx_strand_id
1 'polypeptide(L)'
;MKANATHSGPAAARNPISPANDVLGLNGADLVHPGLVNHPTLSPSIQVQILSIVDATGSASIGDIVAELPGHTDPVGAIFALIAADVLVVVTAGIIDAHSIVARPDGDPNGGFNSEDDETPPATSPDTAAGSAKDAPPIDVSALAEASLPPDLLLVPSSPLKPRIVMGPGRRRAAFKHVPILQQAGVYIFLRAHSVYVGFGTDVGARIAAGRQMPDGTPNVIIAITDMQDGLSDEDARALERILWSYVSSDEDFSLINGVPDGAPIDPDRYDQLALFASEVVLALRQAGLMFLHGSVRERLASPRAEPERLGAPRRIDDLPEGRVMELNYCGLTALAAERDDGTWLLLRGSDVRIETVNSASASASFQRAAWLHAGLLEEARDGSCYVLKRDISFSSGSAVGHFVSGSRGFGLSSWRAIEPGDDELAELAC
;
A
#
# COMPACT_ATOMS: atom_id res chain seq x y z
N MET A 1 -28.62 20.24 68.78
CA MET A 1 -28.11 20.09 70.15
C MET A 1 -27.06 18.98 70.12
N LYS A 2 -25.77 19.33 70.25
CA LYS A 2 -24.57 18.47 70.42
C LYS A 2 -24.25 17.47 69.27
N ALA A 3 -23.02 17.10 68.94
CA ALA A 3 -21.66 17.62 69.11
C ALA A 3 -20.72 16.67 68.32
N ASN A 4 -19.61 17.21 67.82
CA ASN A 4 -18.45 16.51 67.23
C ASN A 4 -17.79 15.47 68.16
N ALA A 5 -17.09 14.50 67.54
CA ALA A 5 -16.02 13.68 68.13
C ALA A 5 -15.05 13.29 66.97
N THR A 6 -13.81 13.81 66.83
CA THR A 6 -12.50 13.57 67.53
C THR A 6 -11.53 12.70 66.70
N HIS A 7 -10.39 13.26 66.27
CA HIS A 7 -8.99 12.91 66.70
C HIS A 7 -8.27 12.00 65.68
N SER A 8 -6.95 12.04 65.40
CA SER A 8 -5.77 12.76 65.92
C SER A 8 -4.59 12.57 64.92
N GLY A 9 -3.66 13.53 64.82
CA GLY A 9 -2.29 13.32 64.29
C GLY A 9 -1.36 12.69 65.37
N PRO A 10 0.00 12.76 65.31
CA PRO A 10 0.85 13.67 64.53
C PRO A 10 2.18 13.08 63.97
N ALA A 11 3.02 13.98 63.46
CA ALA A 11 4.29 13.83 62.76
C ALA A 11 5.57 13.70 63.64
N ALA A 12 6.67 13.27 63.00
CA ALA A 12 8.08 13.51 63.36
C ALA A 12 8.86 13.73 62.03
N ALA A 13 9.57 14.82 61.73
CA ALA A 13 10.68 15.57 62.36
C ALA A 13 12.02 15.30 61.62
N ARG A 14 12.57 16.38 61.02
CA ARG A 14 13.84 16.53 60.29
C ARG A 14 15.05 16.49 61.26
N ASN A 15 16.31 16.20 60.85
CA ASN A 15 17.35 17.10 60.26
C ASN A 15 18.76 16.41 60.47
N PRO A 16 19.96 16.94 60.09
CA PRO A 16 20.54 17.30 58.77
C PRO A 16 22.04 16.84 58.59
N ILE A 17 22.72 17.36 57.55
CA ILE A 17 24.19 17.59 57.33
C ILE A 17 24.94 16.66 56.35
N SER A 18 25.45 17.30 55.29
CA SER A 18 26.27 16.85 54.13
C SER A 18 27.70 16.35 54.46
N PRO A 19 28.49 15.86 53.47
CA PRO A 19 29.17 16.76 52.52
C PRO A 19 29.17 16.33 51.05
N ALA A 20 29.29 17.36 50.22
CA ALA A 20 29.66 17.46 48.82
C ALA A 20 30.42 16.27 48.19
N ASN A 21 29.92 15.83 47.03
CA ASN A 21 30.77 15.58 45.87
C ASN A 21 30.05 16.10 44.62
N ASP A 22 30.39 17.35 44.33
CA ASP A 22 30.12 18.03 43.07
C ASP A 22 31.24 17.62 42.10
N VAL A 23 30.95 16.65 41.22
CA VAL A 23 31.76 16.38 40.02
C VAL A 23 30.79 16.12 38.86
N LEU A 24 30.42 17.20 38.19
CA LEU A 24 30.04 17.30 36.78
C LEU A 24 29.28 16.10 36.16
N GLY A 25 28.02 15.96 36.54
CA GLY A 25 27.02 15.24 35.75
C GLY A 25 26.53 16.08 34.57
N LEU A 26 27.41 16.33 33.59
CA LEU A 26 26.97 16.67 32.24
C LEU A 26 26.39 15.38 31.65
N ASN A 27 25.07 15.20 31.80
CA ASN A 27 24.31 14.28 30.94
C ASN A 27 24.38 14.84 29.52
N GLY A 28 25.48 14.51 28.83
CA GLY A 28 25.58 14.60 27.40
C GLY A 28 24.51 13.67 26.85
N ALA A 29 23.37 14.26 26.47
CA ALA A 29 22.58 13.67 25.40
C ALA A 29 23.56 13.52 24.24
N ASP A 30 24.00 12.29 23.99
CA ASP A 30 24.86 11.95 22.87
C ASP A 30 24.23 12.58 21.63
N LEU A 31 24.87 13.64 21.13
CA LEU A 31 24.54 14.27 19.87
C LEU A 31 24.93 13.28 18.77
N VAL A 32 24.14 12.21 18.64
CA VAL A 32 24.27 11.27 17.53
C VAL A 32 23.90 12.05 16.28
N HIS A 33 24.87 12.21 15.39
CA HIS A 33 24.66 12.87 14.11
C HIS A 33 23.50 12.17 13.37
N PRO A 34 22.54 12.90 12.77
CA PRO A 34 21.35 12.30 12.15
C PRO A 34 21.65 11.31 11.02
N GLY A 35 22.89 11.28 10.52
CA GLY A 35 23.36 10.31 9.53
C GLY A 35 24.05 9.05 10.09
N LEU A 36 24.12 8.88 11.41
CA LEU A 36 24.74 7.71 12.05
C LEU A 36 23.68 6.78 12.64
N VAL A 37 23.86 5.48 12.42
CA VAL A 37 23.00 4.45 12.99
C VAL A 37 23.48 4.14 14.40
N ASN A 38 22.64 4.39 15.40
CA ASN A 38 22.96 4.08 16.80
C ASN A 38 22.67 2.60 17.08
N HIS A 39 23.69 1.75 17.08
CA HIS A 39 23.56 0.33 17.38
C HIS A 39 24.74 -0.17 18.23
N PRO A 40 24.53 -1.07 19.23
CA PRO A 40 25.60 -1.53 20.14
C PRO A 40 26.80 -2.19 19.45
N THR A 41 26.58 -2.80 18.28
CA THR A 41 27.64 -3.44 17.48
C THR A 41 28.18 -2.53 16.38
N LEU A 42 27.76 -1.27 16.31
CA LEU A 42 28.10 -0.37 15.21
C LEU A 42 28.57 0.97 15.74
N SER A 43 29.89 1.09 15.95
CA SER A 43 30.47 2.40 16.21
C SER A 43 30.51 3.26 14.94
N PRO A 44 30.53 4.60 15.05
CA PRO A 44 30.63 5.48 13.88
C PRO A 44 31.81 5.16 12.95
N SER A 45 32.97 4.80 13.51
CA SER A 45 34.15 4.42 12.73
C SER A 45 33.92 3.13 11.92
N ILE A 46 33.24 2.14 12.50
CA ILE A 46 32.91 0.89 11.83
C ILE A 46 31.86 1.11 10.74
N GLN A 47 30.85 1.95 11.01
CA GLN A 47 29.88 2.33 9.98
C GLN A 47 30.55 2.97 8.76
N VAL A 48 31.45 3.94 8.98
CA VAL A 48 32.19 4.58 7.88
C VAL A 48 33.07 3.58 7.13
N GLN A 49 33.74 2.67 7.85
CA GLN A 49 34.57 1.65 7.23
C GLN A 49 33.75 0.70 6.35
N ILE A 50 32.63 0.16 6.84
CA ILE A 50 31.73 -0.70 6.06
C ILE A 50 31.24 0.02 4.80
N LEU A 51 30.75 1.26 4.95
CA LEU A 51 30.23 2.03 3.82
C LEU A 51 31.33 2.37 2.81
N SER A 52 32.56 2.65 3.25
CA SER A 52 33.68 2.91 2.34
C SER A 52 34.03 1.72 1.45
N ILE A 53 33.88 0.48 1.96
CA ILE A 53 34.12 -0.74 1.18
C ILE A 53 33.05 -0.89 0.11
N VAL A 54 31.77 -0.72 0.48
CA VAL A 54 30.64 -0.80 -0.45
C VAL A 54 30.70 0.30 -1.50
N ASP A 55 31.02 1.54 -1.11
CA ASP A 55 31.09 2.68 -2.02
C ASP A 55 32.26 2.56 -3.01
N ALA A 56 33.39 1.95 -2.60
CA ALA A 56 34.55 1.74 -3.48
C ALA A 56 34.28 0.75 -4.63
N THR A 57 33.40 -0.23 -4.42
CA THR A 57 33.10 -1.28 -5.40
C THR A 57 31.69 -1.18 -5.98
N GLY A 58 30.85 -0.27 -5.48
CA GLY A 58 29.41 -0.17 -5.73
C GLY A 58 28.58 -1.24 -5.00
N SER A 59 29.16 -2.40 -4.71
CA SER A 59 28.57 -3.49 -3.92
C SER A 59 29.68 -4.39 -3.37
N ALA A 60 29.48 -5.03 -2.22
CA ALA A 60 30.47 -5.93 -1.63
C ALA A 60 29.80 -7.18 -1.05
N SER A 61 30.52 -8.31 -1.02
CA SER A 61 30.03 -9.50 -0.33
C SER A 61 30.15 -9.34 1.19
N ILE A 62 29.28 -9.98 1.97
CA ILE A 62 29.37 -10.00 3.43
C ILE A 62 30.74 -10.52 3.88
N GLY A 63 31.27 -11.56 3.21
CA GLY A 63 32.59 -12.12 3.50
C GLY A 63 33.74 -11.12 3.32
N ASP A 64 33.71 -10.31 2.26
CA ASP A 64 34.73 -9.28 2.01
C ASP A 64 34.68 -8.18 3.08
N ILE A 65 33.49 -7.72 3.45
CA ILE A 65 33.33 -6.72 4.52
C ILE A 65 33.83 -7.26 5.87
N VAL A 66 33.52 -8.52 6.18
CA VAL A 66 33.99 -9.17 7.42
C VAL A 66 35.51 -9.29 7.46
N ALA A 67 36.14 -9.62 6.32
CA ALA A 67 37.60 -9.73 6.23
C ALA A 67 38.31 -8.39 6.49
N GLU A 68 37.68 -7.27 6.11
CA GLU A 68 38.19 -5.91 6.30
C GLU A 68 37.92 -5.32 7.70
N LEU A 69 37.27 -6.07 8.61
CA LEU A 69 37.02 -5.67 9.99
C LEU A 69 37.77 -6.54 11.02
N PRO A 70 39.12 -6.67 10.93
CA PRO A 70 39.88 -7.51 11.85
C PRO A 70 39.79 -6.93 13.27
N GLY A 71 39.21 -7.70 14.19
CA GLY A 71 39.06 -7.32 15.60
C GLY A 71 37.67 -6.82 16.00
N HIS A 72 36.72 -6.73 15.06
CA HIS A 72 35.33 -6.50 15.41
C HIS A 72 34.72 -7.76 16.05
N THR A 73 34.01 -7.60 17.17
CA THR A 73 33.47 -8.75 17.93
C THR A 73 32.29 -9.41 17.22
N ASP A 74 31.53 -8.66 16.43
CA ASP A 74 30.37 -9.14 15.66
C ASP A 74 30.20 -8.35 14.34
N PRO A 75 31.07 -8.57 13.34
CA PRO A 75 31.02 -7.81 12.09
C PRO A 75 29.75 -8.09 11.28
N VAL A 76 29.20 -9.30 11.40
CA VAL A 76 27.94 -9.68 10.74
C VAL A 76 26.76 -8.91 11.34
N GLY A 77 26.65 -8.85 12.67
CA GLY A 77 25.62 -8.06 13.33
C GLY A 77 25.70 -6.56 13.01
N ALA A 78 26.90 -6.01 12.81
CA ALA A 78 27.08 -4.63 12.36
C ALA A 78 26.51 -4.39 10.95
N ILE A 79 26.73 -5.31 10.02
CA ILE A 79 26.16 -5.25 8.65
C ILE A 79 24.63 -5.36 8.71
N PHE A 80 24.08 -6.28 9.50
CA PHE A 80 22.64 -6.42 9.66
C PHE A 80 21.99 -5.21 10.33
N ALA A 81 22.70 -4.51 11.23
CA ALA A 81 22.22 -3.24 11.79
C ALA A 81 22.07 -2.15 10.72
N LEU A 82 22.99 -2.09 9.75
CA LEU A 82 22.90 -1.17 8.61
C LEU A 82 21.78 -1.55 7.63
N ILE A 83 21.54 -2.85 7.43
CA ILE A 83 20.41 -3.33 6.62
C ILE A 83 19.08 -3.00 7.31
N ALA A 84 18.97 -3.25 8.62
CA ALA A 84 17.76 -2.95 9.38
C ALA A 84 17.44 -1.44 9.46
N ALA A 85 18.46 -0.59 9.27
CA ALA A 85 18.33 0.85 9.19
C ALA A 85 18.18 1.39 7.75
N ASP A 86 17.96 0.50 6.76
CA ASP A 86 17.81 0.82 5.33
C ASP A 86 19.00 1.58 4.71
N VAL A 87 20.19 1.47 5.30
CA VAL A 87 21.43 2.06 4.77
C VAL A 87 22.06 1.15 3.70
N LEU A 88 21.87 -0.16 3.85
CA LEU A 88 22.31 -1.20 2.91
C LEU A 88 21.13 -2.10 2.55
N VAL A 89 21.17 -2.67 1.34
CA VAL A 89 20.21 -3.69 0.87
C VAL A 89 20.95 -4.95 0.43
N VAL A 90 20.35 -6.11 0.67
CA VAL A 90 20.86 -7.39 0.15
C VAL A 90 20.36 -7.57 -1.28
N VAL A 91 21.28 -7.69 -2.23
CA VAL A 91 20.98 -7.81 -3.67
C VAL A 91 20.81 -9.27 -4.09
N THR A 92 21.44 -10.19 -3.37
CA THR A 92 21.37 -11.63 -3.67
C THR A 92 20.05 -12.25 -3.18
N ALA A 93 19.40 -13.04 -4.03
CA ALA A 93 18.24 -13.85 -3.63
C ALA A 93 18.69 -15.16 -2.96
N GLY A 94 18.02 -15.54 -1.86
CA GLY A 94 18.25 -16.83 -1.19
C GLY A 94 18.60 -16.70 0.29
N ILE A 95 19.27 -17.73 0.82
CA ILE A 95 19.76 -17.75 2.20
C ILE A 95 20.95 -16.79 2.31
N ILE A 96 20.95 -15.93 3.34
CA ILE A 96 22.03 -14.99 3.58
C ILE A 96 23.25 -15.75 4.14
N ASP A 97 24.36 -15.66 3.43
CA ASP A 97 25.65 -16.28 3.74
C ASP A 97 26.82 -15.33 3.43
N ALA A 98 28.06 -15.81 3.54
CA ALA A 98 29.26 -15.01 3.27
C ALA A 98 29.35 -14.51 1.81
N HIS A 99 28.62 -15.11 0.87
CA HIS A 99 28.61 -14.73 -0.54
C HIS A 99 27.44 -13.81 -0.91
N SER A 100 26.56 -13.50 0.04
CA SER A 100 25.48 -12.55 -0.16
C SER A 100 26.05 -11.15 -0.38
N ILE A 101 25.53 -10.47 -1.40
CA ILE A 101 25.99 -9.16 -1.84
C ILE A 101 25.14 -8.09 -1.18
N VAL A 102 25.78 -7.08 -0.61
CA VAL A 102 25.13 -5.87 -0.11
C VAL A 102 25.53 -4.66 -0.97
N ALA A 103 24.58 -3.75 -1.17
CA ALA A 103 24.78 -2.50 -1.90
C ALA A 103 24.04 -1.35 -1.19
N ARG A 104 24.34 -0.11 -1.58
CA ARG A 104 23.47 1.03 -1.22
C ARG A 104 22.12 0.87 -1.92
N PRO A 105 20.99 1.27 -1.30
CA PRO A 105 19.74 1.37 -2.01
C PRO A 105 19.91 2.32 -3.21
N ASP A 106 19.45 1.91 -4.40
CA ASP A 106 19.41 2.77 -5.59
C ASP A 106 18.46 3.95 -5.33
N GLY A 107 19.00 4.99 -4.69
CA GLY A 107 18.23 6.09 -4.14
C GLY A 107 19.20 7.08 -3.57
N ASP A 108 19.84 7.84 -4.47
CA ASP A 108 20.78 8.89 -4.14
C ASP A 108 20.21 9.85 -3.08
N PRO A 109 20.67 9.81 -1.82
CA PRO A 109 20.21 10.76 -0.82
C PRO A 109 20.99 12.09 -0.91
N ASN A 110 21.97 12.25 -1.82
CA ASN A 110 22.85 13.42 -1.91
C ASN A 110 23.40 13.72 -3.33
N GLY A 111 22.61 13.49 -4.38
CA GLY A 111 22.98 13.65 -5.78
C GLY A 111 23.18 15.08 -6.24
N GLY A 112 24.26 15.69 -5.78
CA GLY A 112 24.64 17.06 -6.06
C GLY A 112 26.13 17.27 -5.82
N PHE A 113 26.98 16.56 -6.54
CA PHE A 113 28.35 17.01 -6.78
C PHE A 113 28.70 16.85 -8.25
N ASN A 114 28.59 17.98 -8.97
CA ASN A 114 29.31 18.22 -10.20
C ASN A 114 30.80 17.95 -9.95
N SER A 115 31.34 16.92 -10.58
CA SER A 115 32.77 16.83 -10.86
C SER A 115 33.02 17.61 -12.15
N GLU A 116 33.09 18.93 -12.03
CA GLU A 116 33.88 19.72 -12.97
C GLU A 116 35.36 19.53 -12.59
N ASP A 117 36.20 19.40 -13.60
CA ASP A 117 37.66 19.20 -13.58
C ASP A 117 38.13 17.74 -13.37
N ASP A 118 38.46 17.03 -14.45
CA ASP A 118 39.86 16.98 -14.94
C ASP A 118 40.00 16.16 -16.25
N GLU A 119 40.98 16.59 -17.04
CA GLU A 119 41.64 15.94 -18.19
C GLU A 119 40.88 15.66 -19.51
N THR A 120 40.98 16.66 -20.38
CA THR A 120 40.99 16.55 -21.85
C THR A 120 42.14 15.66 -22.36
N PRO A 121 41.89 14.71 -23.29
CA PRO A 121 42.85 14.32 -24.33
C PRO A 121 42.29 14.55 -25.74
N PRO A 122 43.14 14.50 -26.79
CA PRO A 122 43.10 15.45 -27.89
C PRO A 122 42.03 15.15 -28.95
N ALA A 123 41.58 16.24 -29.57
CA ALA A 123 40.75 16.28 -30.75
C ALA A 123 41.24 15.29 -31.83
N THR A 124 40.46 14.23 -32.01
CA THR A 124 40.49 13.41 -33.22
C THR A 124 39.15 13.59 -33.89
N SER A 125 39.12 14.34 -34.98
CA SER A 125 37.93 14.54 -35.81
C SER A 125 37.38 13.21 -36.31
N PRO A 126 36.07 12.98 -36.23
CA PRO A 126 35.35 12.18 -37.20
C PRO A 126 34.40 13.10 -37.96
N ASP A 127 34.82 13.50 -39.14
CA ASP A 127 33.87 13.67 -40.23
C ASP A 127 33.08 12.35 -40.37
N THR A 128 31.81 12.47 -40.76
CA THR A 128 30.86 11.40 -41.10
C THR A 128 30.25 10.56 -39.96
N ALA A 129 29.17 11.07 -39.35
CA ALA A 129 27.90 10.33 -39.16
C ALA A 129 26.84 11.21 -38.47
N ALA A 130 26.30 12.19 -39.20
CA ALA A 130 25.03 12.82 -38.84
C ALA A 130 23.89 11.84 -39.19
N GLY A 131 23.63 10.88 -38.29
CA GLY A 131 22.42 10.07 -38.29
C GLY A 131 21.39 10.72 -37.38
N SER A 132 20.46 11.48 -37.95
CA SER A 132 19.28 12.03 -37.26
C SER A 132 18.47 10.92 -36.60
N ALA A 133 18.61 10.74 -35.28
CA ALA A 133 17.66 10.00 -34.45
C ALA A 133 16.42 10.85 -34.09
N LYS A 134 16.03 11.80 -34.95
CA LYS A 134 14.95 12.76 -34.69
C LYS A 134 13.65 12.51 -35.46
N ASP A 135 13.65 11.56 -36.40
CA ASP A 135 12.51 11.32 -37.30
C ASP A 135 12.05 9.85 -37.34
N ALA A 136 12.36 9.04 -36.31
CA ALA A 136 11.74 7.71 -36.22
C ALA A 136 10.23 7.92 -36.01
N PRO A 137 9.36 7.54 -36.97
CA PRO A 137 7.93 7.64 -36.77
C PRO A 137 7.55 6.78 -35.55
N PRO A 138 6.57 7.22 -34.73
CA PRO A 138 6.09 6.40 -33.64
C PRO A 138 5.69 5.04 -34.21
N ILE A 139 6.23 3.98 -33.61
CA ILE A 139 5.90 2.61 -34.00
C ILE A 139 4.41 2.43 -33.76
N ASP A 140 3.64 2.25 -34.84
CA ASP A 140 2.23 1.90 -34.75
C ASP A 140 2.13 0.44 -34.29
N VAL A 141 2.08 0.26 -32.96
CA VAL A 141 1.92 -1.04 -32.31
C VAL A 141 0.61 -1.73 -32.69
N SER A 142 -0.39 -0.99 -33.16
CA SER A 142 -1.65 -1.57 -33.65
C SER A 142 -1.43 -2.30 -34.97
N ALA A 143 -0.60 -1.74 -35.85
CA ALA A 143 -0.19 -2.40 -37.09
C ALA A 143 0.71 -3.63 -36.85
N LEU A 144 1.47 -3.67 -35.75
CA LEU A 144 2.24 -4.85 -35.32
C LEU A 144 1.37 -5.98 -34.78
N ALA A 145 0.22 -5.68 -34.18
CA ALA A 145 -0.74 -6.70 -33.75
C ALA A 145 -1.44 -7.38 -34.94
N GLU A 146 -1.58 -6.69 -36.07
CA GLU A 146 -2.12 -7.23 -37.32
C GLU A 146 -1.06 -7.88 -38.21
N ALA A 147 0.23 -7.59 -37.99
CA ALA A 147 1.32 -8.19 -38.72
C ALA A 147 1.48 -9.66 -38.31
N SER A 148 1.59 -10.54 -39.30
CA SER A 148 1.90 -11.96 -39.08
C SER A 148 3.27 -12.05 -38.41
N LEU A 149 3.30 -12.26 -37.10
CA LEU A 149 4.54 -12.51 -36.39
C LEU A 149 5.19 -13.79 -36.95
N PRO A 150 6.53 -13.85 -37.02
CA PRO A 150 7.24 -15.12 -37.23
C PRO A 150 6.69 -16.21 -36.30
N PRO A 151 6.67 -17.49 -36.73
CA PRO A 151 6.00 -18.57 -35.99
C PRO A 151 6.53 -18.79 -34.56
N ASP A 152 7.73 -18.29 -34.26
CA ASP A 152 8.37 -18.42 -32.95
C ASP A 152 8.21 -17.17 -32.06
N LEU A 153 7.58 -16.10 -32.55
CA LEU A 153 7.33 -14.88 -31.78
C LEU A 153 5.88 -14.82 -31.29
N LEU A 154 5.72 -14.63 -29.99
CA LEU A 154 4.42 -14.47 -29.33
C LEU A 154 4.22 -13.01 -28.92
N LEU A 155 3.13 -12.40 -29.40
CA LEU A 155 2.66 -11.14 -28.84
C LEU A 155 1.96 -11.43 -27.51
N VAL A 156 2.51 -10.93 -26.42
CA VAL A 156 1.83 -10.93 -25.12
C VAL A 156 1.03 -9.64 -25.04
N PRO A 157 -0.32 -9.69 -25.06
CA PRO A 157 -1.12 -8.48 -24.98
C PRO A 157 -0.93 -7.81 -23.62
N SER A 158 -0.70 -6.50 -23.62
CA SER A 158 -0.80 -5.68 -22.41
C SER A 158 -2.24 -5.22 -22.19
N SER A 159 -2.53 -4.62 -21.03
CA SER A 159 -3.83 -3.96 -20.80
C SER A 159 -4.17 -3.00 -21.96
N PRO A 160 -5.38 -3.09 -22.56
CA PRO A 160 -5.78 -2.22 -23.66
C PRO A 160 -6.15 -0.81 -23.19
N LEU A 161 -6.37 -0.63 -21.88
CA LEU A 161 -6.83 0.64 -21.33
C LEU A 161 -5.68 1.64 -21.21
N LYS A 162 -5.94 2.89 -21.61
CA LYS A 162 -5.00 4.00 -21.55
C LYS A 162 -5.70 5.27 -21.04
N PRO A 163 -5.28 5.83 -19.89
CA PRO A 163 -5.99 6.95 -19.30
C PRO A 163 -5.84 8.23 -20.11
N ARG A 164 -6.96 8.94 -20.23
CA ARG A 164 -7.06 10.30 -20.74
C ARG A 164 -7.59 11.19 -19.62
N ILE A 165 -6.78 12.17 -19.22
CA ILE A 165 -7.10 13.10 -18.12
C ILE A 165 -7.40 14.49 -18.69
N VAL A 166 -8.58 15.02 -18.41
CA VAL A 166 -8.99 16.40 -18.73
C VAL A 166 -9.20 17.16 -17.42
N MET A 167 -8.54 18.30 -17.27
CA MET A 167 -8.62 19.11 -16.06
C MET A 167 -9.10 20.52 -16.36
N GLY A 168 -9.81 21.11 -15.41
CA GLY A 168 -10.31 22.47 -15.54
C GLY A 168 -10.74 23.07 -14.20
N PRO A 169 -10.85 24.40 -14.12
CA PRO A 169 -11.27 25.05 -12.89
C PRO A 169 -12.76 24.79 -12.64
N GLY A 170 -13.17 24.61 -11.38
CA GLY A 170 -14.58 24.28 -11.08
C GLY A 170 -15.58 25.36 -11.49
N ARG A 171 -15.16 26.64 -11.59
CA ARG A 171 -15.98 27.73 -12.17
C ARG A 171 -16.38 27.49 -13.63
N ARG A 172 -15.68 26.61 -14.35
CA ARG A 172 -15.96 26.21 -15.75
C ARG A 172 -16.58 24.82 -15.86
N ARG A 173 -17.13 24.28 -14.76
CA ARG A 173 -17.81 22.98 -14.71
C ARG A 173 -18.79 22.73 -15.86
N ALA A 174 -19.59 23.72 -16.23
CA ALA A 174 -20.56 23.60 -17.31
C ALA A 174 -19.94 23.35 -18.70
N ALA A 175 -18.65 23.65 -18.89
CA ALA A 175 -17.95 23.42 -20.15
C ALA A 175 -17.62 21.94 -20.39
N PHE A 176 -17.54 21.11 -19.34
CA PHE A 176 -17.16 19.69 -19.46
C PHE A 176 -18.15 18.88 -20.32
N LYS A 177 -19.45 19.23 -20.32
CA LYS A 177 -20.47 18.59 -21.18
C LYS A 177 -20.28 18.82 -22.68
N HIS A 178 -19.41 19.76 -23.05
CA HIS A 178 -19.15 20.11 -24.45
C HIS A 178 -17.84 19.52 -24.96
N VAL A 179 -17.15 18.72 -24.14
CA VAL A 179 -15.88 18.08 -24.49
C VAL A 179 -16.20 16.68 -25.02
N PRO A 180 -16.07 16.40 -26.34
CA PRO A 180 -16.52 15.14 -26.93
C PRO A 180 -15.86 13.90 -26.33
N ILE A 181 -14.57 14.00 -26.01
CA ILE A 181 -13.79 12.91 -25.39
C ILE A 181 -14.28 12.54 -23.97
N LEU A 182 -15.20 13.30 -23.38
CA LEU A 182 -15.80 13.03 -22.07
C LEU A 182 -17.25 12.52 -22.18
N GLN A 183 -17.77 12.31 -23.40
CA GLN A 183 -19.11 11.78 -23.63
C GLN A 183 -19.11 10.24 -23.64
N GLN A 184 -18.49 9.66 -22.61
CA GLN A 184 -18.26 8.23 -22.42
C GLN A 184 -18.20 7.90 -20.92
N ALA A 185 -18.12 6.61 -20.59
CA ALA A 185 -17.98 6.15 -19.23
C ALA A 185 -16.62 6.57 -18.64
N GLY A 186 -16.62 6.96 -17.37
CA GLY A 186 -15.40 7.39 -16.70
C GLY A 186 -15.60 7.85 -15.27
N VAL A 187 -14.52 8.34 -14.69
CA VAL A 187 -14.44 8.81 -13.30
C VAL A 187 -14.11 10.29 -13.29
N TYR A 188 -14.62 11.02 -12.31
CA TYR A 188 -14.27 12.41 -12.06
C TYR A 188 -13.89 12.63 -10.61
N ILE A 189 -12.96 13.54 -10.39
CA ILE A 189 -12.51 13.96 -9.08
C ILE A 189 -12.76 15.46 -8.95
N PHE A 190 -13.42 15.87 -7.88
CA PHE A 190 -13.54 17.26 -7.49
C PHE A 190 -12.60 17.54 -6.34
N LEU A 191 -11.74 18.55 -6.51
CA LEU A 191 -10.77 18.97 -5.52
C LEU A 191 -11.11 20.37 -5.01
N ARG A 192 -11.14 20.52 -3.69
CA ARG A 192 -11.26 21.81 -3.02
C ARG A 192 -10.37 21.85 -1.79
N ALA A 193 -9.24 22.53 -1.88
CA ALA A 193 -8.17 22.40 -0.89
C ALA A 193 -7.88 20.91 -0.63
N HIS A 194 -8.02 20.46 0.62
CA HIS A 194 -7.82 19.06 1.02
C HIS A 194 -9.07 18.19 0.86
N SER A 195 -10.24 18.76 0.53
CA SER A 195 -11.47 17.99 0.37
C SER A 195 -11.58 17.41 -1.04
N VAL A 196 -11.88 16.11 -1.12
CA VAL A 196 -11.96 15.36 -2.37
C VAL A 196 -13.30 14.64 -2.48
N TYR A 197 -13.90 14.71 -3.66
CA TYR A 197 -15.03 13.86 -4.04
C TYR A 197 -14.63 13.05 -5.27
N VAL A 198 -14.77 11.72 -5.20
CA VAL A 198 -14.56 10.81 -6.34
C VAL A 198 -15.91 10.28 -6.79
N GLY A 199 -16.20 10.39 -8.09
CA GLY A 199 -17.50 10.06 -8.68
C GLY A 199 -17.36 9.35 -10.03
N PHE A 200 -18.32 8.51 -10.42
CA PHE A 200 -18.40 7.98 -11.80
C PHE A 200 -19.57 8.55 -12.62
N GLY A 201 -19.49 8.42 -13.94
CA GLY A 201 -20.60 8.67 -14.85
C GLY A 201 -20.48 7.88 -16.16
N THR A 202 -21.62 7.48 -16.73
CA THR A 202 -21.73 6.84 -18.06
C THR A 202 -21.55 7.84 -19.21
N ASP A 203 -21.78 9.12 -18.91
CA ASP A 203 -21.32 10.30 -19.64
C ASP A 203 -20.69 11.21 -18.60
N VAL A 204 -19.37 11.11 -18.44
CA VAL A 204 -18.66 11.82 -17.38
C VAL A 204 -18.75 13.34 -17.54
N GLY A 205 -18.76 13.84 -18.77
CA GLY A 205 -18.89 15.27 -19.07
C GLY A 205 -20.24 15.85 -18.63
N ALA A 206 -21.35 15.16 -18.96
CA ALA A 206 -22.69 15.56 -18.53
C ALA A 206 -22.86 15.42 -17.01
N ARG A 207 -22.34 14.33 -16.42
CA ARG A 207 -22.40 14.10 -14.97
C ARG A 207 -21.65 15.18 -14.19
N ILE A 208 -20.46 15.55 -14.66
CA ILE A 208 -19.71 16.70 -14.15
C ILE A 208 -20.56 17.95 -14.31
N ALA A 209 -21.12 18.28 -15.47
CA ALA A 209 -21.86 19.53 -15.63
C ALA A 209 -23.11 19.65 -14.75
N ALA A 210 -23.82 18.54 -14.50
CA ALA A 210 -25.13 18.55 -13.84
C ALA A 210 -25.09 18.59 -12.30
N GLY A 211 -24.07 18.00 -11.68
CA GLY A 211 -24.16 17.68 -10.25
C GLY A 211 -23.95 18.85 -9.27
N ARG A 212 -24.19 18.57 -7.99
CA ARG A 212 -23.90 19.43 -6.83
C ARG A 212 -23.28 18.60 -5.69
N GLN A 213 -22.19 17.90 -5.99
CA GLN A 213 -21.61 16.87 -5.12
C GLN A 213 -20.70 17.42 -4.01
N MET A 214 -20.39 18.73 -4.03
CA MET A 214 -19.59 19.40 -3.00
C MET A 214 -20.53 20.22 -2.11
N PRO A 215 -20.78 19.80 -0.84
CA PRO A 215 -21.70 20.50 0.07
C PRO A 215 -21.29 21.95 0.33
N ASP A 216 -19.97 22.18 0.44
CA ASP A 216 -19.44 23.44 0.93
C ASP A 216 -19.20 24.48 -0.17
N GLY A 217 -19.41 24.15 -1.45
CA GLY A 217 -19.23 25.11 -2.55
C GLY A 217 -18.70 24.52 -3.87
N THR A 218 -18.15 25.40 -4.70
CA THR A 218 -17.59 25.01 -6.02
C THR A 218 -16.18 24.46 -5.86
N PRO A 219 -15.82 23.35 -6.52
CA PRO A 219 -14.45 22.85 -6.49
C PRO A 219 -13.45 23.85 -7.09
N ASN A 220 -12.20 23.82 -6.62
CA ASN A 220 -11.11 24.58 -7.24
C ASN A 220 -10.73 23.95 -8.59
N VAL A 221 -10.55 22.63 -8.59
CA VAL A 221 -10.14 21.83 -9.75
C VAL A 221 -11.12 20.68 -9.94
N ILE A 222 -11.46 20.42 -11.20
CA ILE A 222 -12.19 19.24 -11.65
C ILE A 222 -11.24 18.45 -12.54
N ILE A 223 -11.13 17.15 -12.27
CA ILE A 223 -10.35 16.18 -13.03
C ILE A 223 -11.36 15.19 -13.61
N ALA A 224 -11.37 14.99 -14.92
CA ALA A 224 -12.16 13.97 -15.60
C ALA A 224 -11.21 12.94 -16.21
N ILE A 225 -11.49 11.66 -15.98
CA ILE A 225 -10.66 10.52 -16.36
C ILE A 225 -11.52 9.59 -17.21
N THR A 226 -11.06 9.33 -18.42
CA THR A 226 -11.71 8.46 -19.42
C THR A 226 -10.66 7.58 -20.07
N ASP A 227 -11.07 6.58 -20.83
CA ASP A 227 -10.14 5.80 -21.65
C ASP A 227 -9.89 6.48 -23.01
N MET A 228 -8.67 6.34 -23.53
CA MET A 228 -8.31 6.89 -24.83
C MET A 228 -9.05 6.22 -25.99
N GLN A 229 -9.40 4.95 -25.83
CA GLN A 229 -10.02 4.10 -26.85
C GLN A 229 -11.52 3.85 -26.60
N ASP A 230 -12.13 4.50 -25.60
CA ASP A 230 -13.53 4.27 -25.20
C ASP A 230 -13.79 2.81 -24.78
N GLY A 231 -12.80 2.19 -24.13
CA GLY A 231 -12.84 0.80 -23.67
C GLY A 231 -13.37 0.58 -22.26
N LEU A 232 -13.85 1.62 -21.57
CA LEU A 232 -14.47 1.50 -20.23
C LEU A 232 -15.98 1.27 -20.37
N SER A 233 -16.48 0.22 -19.73
CA SER A 233 -17.91 0.02 -19.50
C SER A 233 -18.42 0.84 -18.30
N ASP A 234 -19.74 0.88 -18.12
CA ASP A 234 -20.36 1.46 -16.93
C ASP A 234 -19.94 0.76 -15.63
N GLU A 235 -19.72 -0.55 -15.67
CA GLU A 235 -19.24 -1.35 -14.54
C GLU A 235 -17.78 -1.06 -14.25
N ASP A 236 -16.95 -0.95 -15.30
CA ASP A 236 -15.54 -0.54 -15.15
C ASP A 236 -15.43 0.84 -14.49
N ALA A 237 -16.26 1.81 -14.90
CA ALA A 237 -16.24 3.15 -14.33
C ALA A 237 -16.63 3.15 -12.83
N ARG A 238 -17.55 2.29 -12.40
CA ARG A 238 -17.90 2.12 -10.97
C ARG A 238 -16.79 1.44 -10.18
N ALA A 239 -16.18 0.39 -10.72
CA ALA A 239 -15.04 -0.27 -10.09
C ALA A 239 -13.85 0.71 -9.97
N LEU A 240 -13.55 1.44 -11.05
CA LEU A 240 -12.49 2.43 -11.09
C LEU A 240 -12.72 3.61 -10.12
N GLU A 241 -13.97 4.06 -9.96
CA GLU A 241 -14.33 5.04 -8.92
C GLU A 241 -13.93 4.55 -7.54
N ARG A 242 -14.25 3.29 -7.20
CA ARG A 242 -13.88 2.71 -5.91
C ARG A 242 -12.36 2.54 -5.77
N ILE A 243 -11.65 2.12 -6.81
CA ILE A 243 -10.18 2.02 -6.79
C ILE A 243 -9.55 3.38 -6.52
N LEU A 244 -9.94 4.41 -7.28
CA LEU A 244 -9.42 5.78 -7.11
C LEU A 244 -9.84 6.39 -5.77
N TRP A 245 -11.04 6.10 -5.28
CA TRP A 245 -11.46 6.44 -3.93
C TRP A 245 -10.51 5.82 -2.90
N SER A 246 -10.14 4.55 -3.04
CA SER A 246 -9.20 3.88 -2.13
C SER A 246 -7.82 4.54 -2.15
N TYR A 247 -7.33 4.95 -3.33
CA TYR A 247 -6.08 5.71 -3.44
C TYR A 247 -6.14 7.02 -2.65
N VAL A 248 -7.20 7.81 -2.85
CA VAL A 248 -7.38 9.07 -2.13
C VAL A 248 -7.55 8.84 -0.62
N SER A 249 -8.23 7.76 -0.22
CA SER A 249 -8.42 7.43 1.20
C SER A 249 -7.14 7.05 1.93
N SER A 250 -6.14 6.58 1.18
CA SER A 250 -4.80 6.25 1.68
C SER A 250 -3.84 7.45 1.64
N ASP A 251 -4.29 8.61 1.16
CA ASP A 251 -3.46 9.81 1.05
C ASP A 251 -3.79 10.79 2.19
N GLU A 252 -2.84 10.99 3.10
CA GLU A 252 -3.02 11.80 4.32
C GLU A 252 -3.30 13.28 4.02
N ASP A 253 -2.92 13.76 2.84
CA ASP A 253 -3.15 15.14 2.39
C ASP A 253 -4.62 15.43 2.07
N PHE A 254 -5.44 14.39 1.92
CA PHE A 254 -6.79 14.53 1.41
C PHE A 254 -7.84 13.90 2.32
N SER A 255 -9.02 14.53 2.35
CA SER A 255 -10.19 14.04 3.07
C SER A 255 -11.33 13.81 2.09
N LEU A 256 -11.78 12.57 1.99
CA LEU A 256 -12.93 12.21 1.18
C LEU A 256 -14.22 12.70 1.81
N ILE A 257 -15.05 13.36 1.00
CA ILE A 257 -16.34 13.91 1.45
C ILE A 257 -17.53 13.02 1.07
N ASN A 258 -17.30 11.99 0.25
CA ASN A 258 -18.28 10.95 -0.03
C ASN A 258 -17.92 9.65 0.69
N GLY A 259 -18.97 8.89 1.06
CA GLY A 259 -18.80 7.54 1.59
C GLY A 259 -18.17 6.58 0.57
N VAL A 260 -17.75 5.42 1.07
CA VAL A 260 -17.15 4.34 0.26
C VAL A 260 -18.09 3.97 -0.89
N PRO A 261 -17.65 4.08 -2.16
CA PRO A 261 -18.43 3.62 -3.30
C PRO A 261 -18.67 2.11 -3.24
N ASP A 262 -19.81 1.63 -3.75
CA ASP A 262 -20.09 0.19 -3.79
C ASP A 262 -19.17 -0.55 -4.78
N GLY A 263 -18.69 0.13 -5.82
CA GLY A 263 -17.99 -0.49 -6.94
C GLY A 263 -18.93 -1.27 -7.87
N ALA A 264 -18.39 -2.27 -8.56
CA ALA A 264 -19.13 -3.18 -9.44
C ALA A 264 -18.60 -4.61 -9.30
N PRO A 265 -19.43 -5.64 -9.58
CA PRO A 265 -18.92 -6.99 -9.74
C PRO A 265 -17.98 -7.02 -10.95
N ILE A 266 -16.73 -7.41 -10.71
CA ILE A 266 -15.70 -7.46 -11.75
C ILE A 266 -14.86 -8.71 -11.57
N ASP A 267 -14.42 -9.31 -12.67
CA ASP A 267 -13.50 -10.42 -12.62
C ASP A 267 -12.09 -9.94 -12.21
N PRO A 268 -11.26 -10.84 -11.63
CA PRO A 268 -9.91 -10.48 -11.20
C PRO A 268 -9.01 -9.92 -12.30
N ASP A 269 -9.01 -10.54 -13.50
CA ASP A 269 -8.14 -10.12 -14.60
C ASP A 269 -8.49 -8.70 -15.07
N ARG A 270 -9.79 -8.38 -15.13
CA ARG A 270 -10.25 -7.04 -15.45
C ARG A 270 -9.97 -6.06 -14.31
N TYR A 271 -10.07 -6.48 -13.05
CA TYR A 271 -9.64 -5.64 -11.92
C TYR A 271 -8.16 -5.26 -12.06
N ASP A 272 -7.28 -6.19 -12.41
CA ASP A 272 -5.84 -5.92 -12.60
C ASP A 272 -5.62 -4.85 -13.68
N GLN A 273 -6.37 -4.92 -14.79
CA GLN A 273 -6.31 -3.91 -15.85
C GLN A 273 -6.75 -2.52 -15.34
N LEU A 274 -7.83 -2.45 -14.55
CA LEU A 274 -8.29 -1.20 -13.95
C LEU A 274 -7.36 -0.67 -12.87
N ALA A 275 -6.71 -1.54 -12.10
CA ALA A 275 -5.72 -1.18 -11.10
C ALA A 275 -4.50 -0.53 -11.79
N LEU A 276 -3.98 -1.14 -12.86
CA LEU A 276 -2.91 -0.56 -13.67
C LEU A 276 -3.32 0.79 -14.28
N PHE A 277 -4.53 0.88 -14.83
CA PHE A 277 -5.08 2.14 -15.35
C PHE A 277 -5.13 3.23 -14.26
N ALA A 278 -5.59 2.89 -13.05
CA ALA A 278 -5.63 3.80 -11.92
C ALA A 278 -4.21 4.22 -11.47
N SER A 279 -3.24 3.31 -11.46
CA SER A 279 -1.85 3.61 -11.14
C SER A 279 -1.23 4.59 -12.14
N GLU A 280 -1.50 4.44 -13.44
CA GLU A 280 -1.08 5.40 -14.47
C GLU A 280 -1.70 6.78 -14.23
N VAL A 281 -2.99 6.84 -13.84
CA VAL A 281 -3.65 8.11 -13.46
C VAL A 281 -3.01 8.74 -12.24
N VAL A 282 -2.78 7.97 -11.17
CA VAL A 282 -2.16 8.44 -9.92
C VAL A 282 -0.77 9.00 -10.19
N LEU A 283 0.04 8.33 -11.01
CA LEU A 283 1.36 8.80 -11.41
C LEU A 283 1.27 10.11 -12.20
N ALA A 284 0.35 10.21 -13.16
CA ALA A 284 0.16 11.43 -13.94
C ALA A 284 -0.28 12.62 -13.06
N LEU A 285 -1.19 12.40 -12.11
CA LEU A 285 -1.62 13.45 -11.17
C LEU A 285 -0.51 13.88 -10.21
N ARG A 286 0.35 12.95 -9.79
CA ARG A 286 1.55 13.26 -9.01
C ARG A 286 2.55 14.08 -9.80
N GLN A 287 2.86 13.68 -11.03
CA GLN A 287 3.79 14.41 -11.91
C GLN A 287 3.27 15.82 -12.24
N ALA A 288 1.95 15.99 -12.32
CA ALA A 288 1.32 17.30 -12.48
C ALA A 288 1.33 18.17 -11.21
N GLY A 289 1.81 17.65 -10.07
CA GLY A 289 1.88 18.38 -8.81
C GLY A 289 0.50 18.59 -8.14
N LEU A 290 -0.46 17.69 -8.38
CA LEU A 290 -1.85 17.89 -7.93
C LEU A 290 -2.26 17.01 -6.76
N MET A 291 -1.91 15.73 -6.77
CA MET A 291 -2.31 14.74 -5.75
C MET A 291 -1.19 13.71 -5.54
N PHE A 292 -1.21 12.98 -4.42
CA PHE A 292 -0.27 11.87 -4.16
C PHE A 292 1.20 12.31 -4.12
N LEU A 293 1.47 13.51 -3.61
CA LEU A 293 2.80 14.13 -3.64
C LEU A 293 3.76 13.48 -2.63
N HIS A 294 3.24 12.94 -1.54
CA HIS A 294 3.99 12.26 -0.50
C HIS A 294 4.02 10.73 -0.69
N GLY A 295 4.95 10.07 0.00
CA GLY A 295 5.21 8.63 -0.12
C GLY A 295 6.04 8.27 -1.35
N SER A 296 6.41 7.00 -1.48
CA SER A 296 7.23 6.53 -2.61
C SER A 296 6.39 6.32 -3.87
N VAL A 297 6.97 6.52 -5.06
CA VAL A 297 6.28 6.18 -6.33
C VAL A 297 5.91 4.70 -6.36
N ARG A 298 6.81 3.83 -5.86
CA ARG A 298 6.58 2.39 -5.76
C ARG A 298 5.31 2.06 -4.98
N GLU A 299 5.11 2.71 -3.84
CA GLU A 299 3.91 2.54 -3.01
C GLU A 299 2.64 2.98 -3.76
N ARG A 300 2.70 4.10 -4.49
CA ARG A 300 1.57 4.58 -5.30
C ARG A 300 1.28 3.72 -6.52
N LEU A 301 2.25 2.98 -7.04
CA LEU A 301 2.03 2.04 -8.14
C LEU A 301 1.57 0.65 -7.67
N ALA A 302 1.75 0.31 -6.39
CA ALA A 302 1.37 -0.98 -5.84
C ALA A 302 -0.14 -1.15 -5.57
N SER A 303 -0.95 -0.15 -5.87
CA SER A 303 -2.36 -0.05 -5.49
C SER A 303 -2.65 -0.08 -3.98
N PRO A 304 -3.80 0.45 -3.53
CA PRO A 304 -4.18 0.38 -2.13
C PRO A 304 -4.37 -1.09 -1.74
N ARG A 305 -3.62 -1.56 -0.74
CA ARG A 305 -3.70 -2.95 -0.28
C ARG A 305 -5.07 -3.30 0.31
N ALA A 306 -5.71 -2.32 0.96
CA ALA A 306 -7.03 -2.45 1.53
C ALA A 306 -7.68 -1.07 1.67
N GLU A 307 -9.00 -1.06 1.87
CA GLU A 307 -9.69 0.16 2.30
C GLU A 307 -9.31 0.49 3.76
N PRO A 308 -9.42 1.76 4.18
CA PRO A 308 -9.14 2.15 5.56
C PRO A 308 -9.90 1.28 6.56
N GLU A 309 -9.24 0.96 7.68
CA GLU A 309 -9.80 0.18 8.80
C GLU A 309 -10.23 -1.26 8.47
N ARG A 310 -9.96 -1.76 7.26
CA ARG A 310 -10.28 -3.14 6.87
C ARG A 310 -9.27 -4.16 7.35
N LEU A 311 -8.00 -3.79 7.52
CA LEU A 311 -7.00 -4.76 7.94
C LEU A 311 -7.06 -4.96 9.46
N GLY A 312 -7.17 -6.22 9.88
CA GLY A 312 -6.97 -6.59 11.28
C GLY A 312 -5.56 -6.25 11.75
N ALA A 313 -5.44 -6.04 13.06
CA ALA A 313 -4.14 -5.93 13.73
C ALA A 313 -3.30 -7.19 13.41
N PRO A 314 -1.99 -7.06 13.16
CA PRO A 314 -1.12 -8.22 13.03
C PRO A 314 -1.24 -9.13 14.26
N ARG A 315 -1.43 -10.42 14.00
CA ARG A 315 -1.63 -11.47 15.00
C ARG A 315 -0.72 -12.64 14.67
N ARG A 316 -0.11 -13.31 15.66
CA ARG A 316 0.58 -14.58 15.41
C ARG A 316 -0.43 -15.66 15.08
N ILE A 317 0.00 -16.72 14.41
CA ILE A 317 -0.93 -17.76 13.97
C ILE A 317 -1.66 -18.41 15.18
N ASP A 318 -0.95 -18.57 16.30
CA ASP A 318 -1.43 -19.22 17.52
C ASP A 318 -2.13 -18.27 18.52
N ASP A 319 -2.09 -16.95 18.29
CA ASP A 319 -2.73 -16.00 19.20
C ASP A 319 -4.25 -16.12 19.03
N LEU A 320 -4.99 -16.23 20.13
CA LEU A 320 -6.45 -16.20 20.07
C LEU A 320 -6.93 -14.82 19.61
N PRO A 321 -7.89 -14.74 18.66
CA PRO A 321 -8.47 -13.46 18.28
C PRO A 321 -9.32 -12.89 19.42
N GLU A 322 -9.40 -11.57 19.50
CA GLU A 322 -10.34 -10.91 20.42
C GLU A 322 -11.79 -11.14 19.97
N GLY A 323 -12.64 -11.51 20.94
CA GLY A 323 -14.06 -11.72 20.73
C GLY A 323 -14.48 -13.18 20.67
N ARG A 324 -15.76 -13.41 20.37
CA ARG A 324 -16.34 -14.75 20.27
C ARG A 324 -16.06 -15.35 18.91
N VAL A 325 -15.35 -16.48 18.86
CA VAL A 325 -15.07 -17.17 17.59
C VAL A 325 -16.29 -17.93 17.11
N MET A 326 -16.59 -17.74 15.83
CA MET A 326 -17.73 -18.27 15.11
C MET A 326 -17.25 -18.96 13.84
N GLU A 327 -17.92 -20.03 13.47
CA GLU A 327 -17.67 -20.82 12.28
C GLU A 327 -18.85 -20.74 11.30
N LEU A 328 -18.54 -20.61 10.02
CA LEU A 328 -19.47 -20.75 8.92
C LEU A 328 -19.04 -21.92 8.03
N ASN A 329 -19.89 -22.94 7.95
CA ASN A 329 -19.71 -24.06 7.02
C ASN A 329 -20.70 -23.95 5.87
N TYR A 330 -20.21 -23.92 4.63
CA TYR A 330 -21.06 -23.79 3.45
C TYR A 330 -20.44 -24.47 2.23
N CYS A 331 -21.17 -25.39 1.59
CA CYS A 331 -20.74 -26.07 0.37
C CYS A 331 -19.33 -26.72 0.46
N GLY A 332 -18.96 -27.21 1.64
CA GLY A 332 -17.63 -27.80 1.87
C GLY A 332 -16.52 -26.80 2.14
N LEU A 333 -16.83 -25.50 2.19
CA LEU A 333 -15.93 -24.42 2.62
C LEU A 333 -16.13 -24.11 4.09
N THR A 334 -15.05 -23.76 4.77
CA THR A 334 -15.07 -23.37 6.18
C THR A 334 -14.45 -21.99 6.36
N ALA A 335 -15.17 -21.09 7.02
CA ALA A 335 -14.67 -19.77 7.38
C ALA A 335 -14.83 -19.52 8.88
N LEU A 336 -13.82 -18.89 9.48
CA LEU A 336 -13.79 -18.53 10.88
C LEU A 336 -13.82 -17.01 11.01
N ALA A 337 -14.64 -16.49 11.92
CA ALA A 337 -14.68 -15.08 12.23
C ALA A 337 -14.80 -14.86 13.75
N ALA A 338 -14.26 -13.77 14.26
CA ALA A 338 -14.46 -13.34 15.63
C ALA A 338 -15.46 -12.18 15.69
N GLU A 339 -16.53 -12.34 16.46
CA GLU A 339 -17.47 -11.28 16.82
C GLU A 339 -16.90 -10.48 18.00
N ARG A 340 -16.67 -9.18 17.79
CA ARG A 340 -16.10 -8.27 18.79
C ARG A 340 -17.18 -7.56 19.59
N ASP A 341 -16.79 -7.05 20.76
CA ASP A 341 -17.71 -6.36 21.69
C ASP A 341 -18.34 -5.09 21.10
N ASP A 342 -17.71 -4.46 20.12
CA ASP A 342 -18.21 -3.28 19.41
C ASP A 342 -19.19 -3.62 18.26
N GLY A 343 -19.51 -4.90 18.07
CA GLY A 343 -20.38 -5.41 17.00
C GLY A 343 -19.69 -5.56 15.65
N THR A 344 -18.40 -5.24 15.54
CA THR A 344 -17.60 -5.53 14.35
C THR A 344 -17.20 -7.00 14.30
N TRP A 345 -16.86 -7.46 13.10
CA TRP A 345 -16.52 -8.85 12.84
C TRP A 345 -15.15 -8.93 12.18
N LEU A 346 -14.29 -9.79 12.71
CA LEU A 346 -12.97 -10.05 12.16
C LEU A 346 -12.97 -11.40 11.45
N LEU A 347 -12.99 -11.42 10.12
CA LEU A 347 -12.77 -12.64 9.35
C LEU A 347 -11.31 -13.07 9.52
N LEU A 348 -11.08 -14.29 9.98
CA LEU A 348 -9.77 -14.78 10.36
C LEU A 348 -9.01 -15.35 9.16
N ARG A 349 -7.70 -15.09 9.13
CA ARG A 349 -6.75 -15.73 8.22
C ARG A 349 -6.93 -17.24 8.22
N GLY A 350 -6.86 -17.84 7.04
CA GLY A 350 -7.09 -19.26 6.80
C GLY A 350 -8.54 -19.60 6.42
N SER A 351 -9.47 -18.65 6.53
CA SER A 351 -10.85 -18.85 6.09
C SER A 351 -10.95 -19.05 4.58
N ASP A 352 -11.80 -19.98 4.17
CA ASP A 352 -12.15 -20.22 2.78
C ASP A 352 -13.16 -19.16 2.29
N VAL A 353 -12.98 -18.72 1.05
CA VAL A 353 -13.84 -17.76 0.36
C VAL A 353 -14.18 -18.35 -1.01
N ARG A 354 -15.47 -18.42 -1.33
CA ARG A 354 -15.93 -18.96 -2.62
C ARG A 354 -15.38 -18.12 -3.77
N ILE A 355 -14.88 -18.75 -4.83
CA ILE A 355 -14.41 -18.05 -6.04
C ILE A 355 -15.59 -17.42 -6.77
N GLU A 356 -16.56 -18.23 -7.16
CA GLU A 356 -17.73 -17.77 -7.91
C GLU A 356 -18.68 -16.95 -7.04
N THR A 357 -19.21 -15.85 -7.61
CA THR A 357 -20.32 -15.10 -7.04
C THR A 357 -21.59 -15.37 -7.83
N VAL A 358 -22.73 -15.41 -7.16
CA VAL A 358 -24.03 -15.40 -7.86
C VAL A 358 -24.47 -13.96 -8.11
N ASN A 359 -25.34 -13.72 -9.09
CA ASN A 359 -25.85 -12.36 -9.41
C ASN A 359 -26.54 -11.65 -8.22
N SER A 360 -26.97 -12.40 -7.21
CA SER A 360 -27.54 -11.81 -5.99
C SER A 360 -26.49 -11.27 -5.04
N ALA A 361 -25.20 -11.58 -5.21
CA ALA A 361 -24.12 -11.06 -4.40
C ALA A 361 -24.13 -9.52 -4.38
N SER A 362 -23.69 -8.95 -3.25
CA SER A 362 -23.46 -7.51 -3.18
C SER A 362 -22.32 -7.14 -4.14
N ALA A 363 -22.52 -6.13 -4.99
CA ALA A 363 -21.47 -5.58 -5.85
C ALA A 363 -20.20 -5.27 -5.05
N SER A 364 -20.37 -4.81 -3.81
CA SER A 364 -19.27 -4.51 -2.91
C SER A 364 -18.46 -5.74 -2.50
N ALA A 365 -19.11 -6.88 -2.27
CA ALA A 365 -18.42 -8.13 -1.93
C ALA A 365 -17.68 -8.71 -3.14
N SER A 366 -18.30 -8.68 -4.33
CA SER A 366 -17.66 -9.12 -5.57
C SER A 366 -16.43 -8.27 -5.89
N PHE A 367 -16.54 -6.94 -5.78
CA PHE A 367 -15.40 -6.03 -5.92
C PHE A 367 -14.28 -6.34 -4.92
N GLN A 368 -14.61 -6.47 -3.63
CA GLN A 368 -13.61 -6.70 -2.58
C GLN A 368 -12.83 -7.99 -2.80
N ARG A 369 -13.44 -9.04 -3.35
CA ARG A 369 -12.72 -10.29 -3.68
C ARG A 369 -11.66 -10.06 -4.75
N ALA A 370 -12.01 -9.40 -5.85
CA ALA A 370 -11.05 -9.08 -6.90
C ALA A 370 -9.93 -8.18 -6.36
N ALA A 371 -10.30 -7.13 -5.60
CA ALA A 371 -9.34 -6.21 -4.98
C ALA A 371 -8.38 -6.89 -4.01
N TRP A 372 -8.87 -7.79 -3.17
CA TRP A 372 -8.06 -8.48 -2.17
C TRP A 372 -7.26 -9.64 -2.74
N LEU A 373 -7.71 -10.24 -3.84
CA LEU A 373 -6.88 -11.15 -4.63
C LEU A 373 -5.70 -10.39 -5.24
N HIS A 374 -5.96 -9.25 -5.90
CA HIS A 374 -4.91 -8.38 -6.44
C HIS A 374 -3.90 -7.93 -5.37
N ALA A 375 -4.39 -7.57 -4.17
CA ALA A 375 -3.55 -7.12 -3.07
C ALA A 375 -2.80 -8.27 -2.34
N GLY A 376 -2.99 -9.53 -2.72
CA GLY A 376 -2.39 -10.69 -2.05
C GLY A 376 -2.95 -10.98 -0.65
N LEU A 377 -4.15 -10.48 -0.35
CA LEU A 377 -4.90 -10.78 0.87
C LEU A 377 -5.74 -12.06 0.73
N LEU A 378 -6.07 -12.43 -0.51
CA LEU A 378 -6.59 -13.74 -0.90
C LEU A 378 -5.55 -14.44 -1.77
N GLU A 379 -5.49 -15.77 -1.71
CA GLU A 379 -4.79 -16.58 -2.72
C GLU A 379 -5.68 -17.76 -3.10
N GLU A 380 -5.55 -18.26 -4.32
CA GLU A 380 -6.21 -19.49 -4.74
C GLU A 380 -5.69 -20.68 -3.92
N ALA A 381 -6.61 -21.54 -3.47
CA ALA A 381 -6.26 -22.80 -2.83
C ALA A 381 -5.49 -23.69 -3.80
N ARG A 382 -4.68 -24.62 -3.28
CA ARG A 382 -3.85 -25.52 -4.12
C ARG A 382 -4.66 -26.37 -5.10
N ASP A 383 -5.92 -26.63 -4.78
CA ASP A 383 -6.85 -27.43 -5.59
C ASP A 383 -7.75 -26.57 -6.51
N GLY A 384 -7.62 -25.24 -6.47
CA GLY A 384 -8.42 -24.30 -7.25
C GLY A 384 -9.89 -24.21 -6.83
N SER A 385 -10.27 -24.76 -5.67
CA SER A 385 -11.68 -24.85 -5.26
C SER A 385 -12.22 -23.58 -4.61
N CYS A 386 -11.35 -22.82 -3.94
CA CYS A 386 -11.68 -21.61 -3.20
C CYS A 386 -10.51 -20.62 -3.19
N TYR A 387 -10.75 -19.42 -2.68
CA TYR A 387 -9.69 -18.55 -2.19
C TYR A 387 -9.48 -18.77 -0.69
N VAL A 388 -8.24 -18.63 -0.23
CA VAL A 388 -7.87 -18.71 1.18
C VAL A 388 -7.39 -17.34 1.64
N LEU A 389 -7.99 -16.85 2.72
CA LEU A 389 -7.64 -15.57 3.31
C LEU A 389 -6.24 -15.59 3.95
N LYS A 390 -5.38 -14.64 3.60
CA LYS A 390 -3.99 -14.55 4.08
C LYS A 390 -3.79 -13.66 5.28
N ARG A 391 -4.79 -12.84 5.63
CA ARG A 391 -4.73 -11.88 6.74
C ARG A 391 -6.10 -11.67 7.33
N ASP A 392 -6.16 -11.36 8.63
CA ASP A 392 -7.42 -11.03 9.30
C ASP A 392 -8.02 -9.73 8.71
N ILE A 393 -9.33 -9.72 8.42
CA ILE A 393 -10.03 -8.59 7.79
C ILE A 393 -11.28 -8.21 8.59
N SER A 394 -11.45 -6.91 8.82
CA SER A 394 -12.56 -6.31 9.56
C SER A 394 -13.77 -5.99 8.68
N PHE A 395 -14.94 -6.32 9.20
CA PHE A 395 -16.25 -6.06 8.63
C PHE A 395 -17.16 -5.43 9.68
N SER A 396 -18.14 -4.65 9.22
CA SER A 396 -19.11 -4.00 10.11
C SER A 396 -20.19 -4.93 10.65
N SER A 397 -20.30 -6.17 10.15
CA SER A 397 -21.28 -7.16 10.64
C SER A 397 -20.98 -8.57 10.14
N GLY A 398 -21.45 -9.58 10.86
CA GLY A 398 -21.33 -10.99 10.46
C GLY A 398 -22.10 -11.34 9.18
N SER A 399 -23.14 -10.57 8.83
CA SER A 399 -23.83 -10.74 7.54
C SER A 399 -22.95 -10.26 6.36
N ALA A 400 -22.17 -9.20 6.56
CA ALA A 400 -21.21 -8.76 5.55
C ALA A 400 -20.10 -9.79 5.36
N VAL A 401 -19.58 -10.38 6.45
CA VAL A 401 -18.62 -11.49 6.38
C VAL A 401 -19.22 -12.69 5.64
N GLY A 402 -20.43 -13.10 6.02
CA GLY A 402 -21.11 -14.26 5.40
C GLY A 402 -21.35 -14.06 3.91
N HIS A 403 -21.75 -12.85 3.49
CA HIS A 403 -21.88 -12.51 2.06
C HIS A 403 -20.52 -12.51 1.35
N PHE A 404 -19.48 -11.95 1.97
CA PHE A 404 -18.13 -11.93 1.41
C PHE A 404 -17.54 -13.33 1.25
N VAL A 405 -17.79 -14.25 2.18
CA VAL A 405 -17.32 -15.65 2.13
C VAL A 405 -18.13 -16.48 1.14
N SER A 406 -19.46 -16.45 1.23
CA SER A 406 -20.35 -17.34 0.45
C SER A 406 -20.58 -16.87 -0.99
N GLY A 407 -20.43 -15.58 -1.26
CA GLY A 407 -20.66 -14.99 -2.59
C GLY A 407 -22.13 -14.94 -2.96
N SER A 408 -23.02 -14.96 -1.97
CA SER A 408 -24.47 -14.99 -2.16
C SER A 408 -25.20 -14.30 -1.01
N ARG A 409 -26.42 -13.81 -1.26
CA ARG A 409 -27.32 -13.32 -0.20
C ARG A 409 -27.90 -14.48 0.61
N GLY A 410 -28.21 -14.23 1.87
CA GLY A 410 -28.91 -15.17 2.75
C GLY A 410 -28.06 -15.78 3.85
N PHE A 411 -26.74 -15.54 3.81
CA PHE A 411 -25.80 -15.96 4.85
C PHE A 411 -25.66 -14.90 5.94
N GLY A 412 -26.77 -14.69 6.66
CA GLY A 412 -26.83 -13.77 7.79
C GLY A 412 -26.25 -14.37 9.08
N LEU A 413 -26.47 -13.67 10.19
CA LEU A 413 -25.97 -14.05 11.53
C LEU A 413 -26.33 -15.50 11.91
N SER A 414 -27.51 -15.99 11.52
CA SER A 414 -27.98 -17.35 11.81
C SER A 414 -27.18 -18.46 11.13
N SER A 415 -26.34 -18.13 10.14
CA SER A 415 -25.47 -19.10 9.47
C SER A 415 -24.18 -19.37 10.24
N TRP A 416 -23.85 -18.49 11.20
CA TRP A 416 -22.68 -18.60 12.05
C TRP A 416 -22.97 -19.45 13.28
N ARG A 417 -22.07 -20.37 13.60
CA ARG A 417 -22.14 -21.22 14.80
C ARG A 417 -20.98 -20.87 15.72
N ALA A 418 -21.26 -20.68 17.00
CA ALA A 418 -20.19 -20.44 17.95
C ALA A 418 -19.34 -21.69 18.10
N ILE A 419 -18.02 -21.52 18.07
CA ILE A 419 -17.11 -22.55 18.55
C ILE A 419 -17.11 -22.39 20.07
N GLU A 420 -17.74 -23.34 20.75
CA GLU A 420 -17.60 -23.41 22.20
C GLU A 420 -16.11 -23.68 22.49
N PRO A 421 -15.45 -22.87 23.32
CA PRO A 421 -14.10 -23.19 23.76
C PRO A 421 -14.22 -24.56 24.43
N GLY A 422 -13.66 -25.60 23.79
CA GLY A 422 -13.81 -26.96 24.29
C GLY A 422 -13.31 -27.01 25.72
N ASP A 423 -14.20 -27.37 26.65
CA ASP A 423 -13.86 -27.59 28.07
C ASP A 423 -12.88 -28.78 28.25
N ASP A 424 -12.53 -29.52 27.18
CA ASP A 424 -11.91 -30.86 27.29
C ASP A 424 -10.48 -31.04 26.72
N GLU A 425 -9.91 -30.15 25.89
CA GLU A 425 -8.54 -30.40 25.34
C GLU A 425 -7.38 -29.69 26.09
N LEU A 426 -7.67 -28.66 26.91
CA LEU A 426 -6.63 -28.02 27.73
C LEU A 426 -6.35 -28.78 29.04
N ALA A 427 -7.23 -29.70 29.45
CA ALA A 427 -7.03 -30.54 30.63
C ALA A 427 -6.11 -31.74 30.35
N GLU A 428 -6.13 -32.31 29.14
CA GLU A 428 -5.30 -33.49 28.79
C GLU A 428 -3.82 -33.15 28.50
N LEU A 429 -3.50 -31.88 28.18
CA LEU A 429 -2.12 -31.41 28.04
C LEU A 429 -1.48 -30.94 29.36
N ALA A 430 -2.25 -30.98 30.46
CA ALA A 430 -1.80 -30.62 31.80
C ALA A 430 -1.61 -31.85 32.73
N CYS A 431 -1.63 -33.08 32.21
CA CYS A 431 -1.33 -34.32 32.94
C CYS A 431 -0.08 -35.02 32.43
#